data_AF-A0A968WUS4-F1
#
_entry.id   AF-A0A968WUS4-F1
#
_cell.length_a   1.000
_cell.length_b   1.000
_cell.length_c   1.000
_cell.angle_alpha   90.00
_cell.angle_beta   90.00
_cell.angle_gamma   90.00
#
_symmetry.space_group_name_H-M   'P 1'
#
loop_
_entity.id
_entity.type
_entity.pdbx_description
1 polymer ?
#
loop_
_entity_poly.entity_id
_entity_poly.type
_entity_poly.pdbx_seq_one_letter_code
_entity_poly.pdbx_strand_id
1 'polypeptide(L)'
;MGRHQNHPCTDRFCLGGETKVRDIALDTKAWPDKVKALGNNFDNQFDVPMLWYAACALLVATGLADWVSVALSWAFVAARIAHSVVHTGSNYVPLRMRVFLAGFAIVFLMWLWFGLRLFVLG
;
A
#
# COMPACT_ATOMS: atom_id res chain seq x y z
N MET A 1 -12.63 37.23 -14.61
CA MET A 1 -12.68 37.28 -16.09
C MET A 1 -11.23 37.42 -16.55
N GLY A 2 -10.53 36.48 -17.15
CA GLY A 2 -10.81 35.16 -17.72
C GLY A 2 -9.67 34.88 -18.71
N ARG A 3 -9.19 33.63 -18.74
CA ARG A 3 -8.23 33.04 -19.70
C ARG A 3 -6.75 33.46 -19.57
N HIS A 4 -5.94 32.47 -19.17
CA HIS A 4 -4.65 32.04 -19.73
C HIS A 4 -4.23 30.91 -18.75
N GLN A 5 -4.02 29.66 -19.14
CA GLN A 5 -3.12 29.22 -20.19
C GLN A 5 -3.59 27.86 -20.74
N ASN A 6 -3.92 27.84 -22.03
CA ASN A 6 -3.76 26.62 -22.83
C ASN A 6 -2.26 26.43 -23.00
N HIS A 7 -1.66 25.47 -22.30
CA HIS A 7 -0.33 24.99 -22.65
C HIS A 7 -0.50 23.82 -23.63
N PRO A 8 -0.23 24.02 -24.93
CA PRO A 8 -0.10 22.89 -25.84
C PRO A 8 1.03 22.00 -25.35
N CYS A 9 0.83 20.68 -25.48
CA CYS A 9 1.84 19.65 -25.20
C CYS A 9 3.06 19.84 -26.12
N THR A 10 3.93 20.79 -25.82
CA THR A 10 5.13 21.09 -26.61
C THR A 10 6.25 21.64 -25.75
N ASP A 11 6.57 20.98 -24.63
CA ASP A 11 7.82 21.29 -23.93
C ASP A 11 8.77 20.11 -24.01
N ARG A 12 9.92 20.41 -24.63
CA ARG A 12 11.13 19.61 -24.73
C ARG A 12 11.67 19.11 -23.37
N PHE A 13 11.03 19.52 -22.28
CA PHE A 13 11.23 19.07 -20.90
C PHE A 13 11.01 17.55 -20.73
N CYS A 14 10.22 16.91 -21.58
CA CYS A 14 9.95 15.46 -21.51
C CYS A 14 11.10 14.55 -22.02
N LEU A 15 12.18 15.09 -22.62
CA LEU A 15 13.24 14.28 -23.24
C LEU A 15 14.67 14.55 -22.72
N GLY A 16 14.86 15.54 -21.83
CA GLY A 16 16.17 15.88 -21.27
C GLY A 16 16.17 15.66 -19.76
N GLY A 17 17.04 14.78 -19.27
CA GLY A 17 17.16 14.42 -17.86
C GLY A 17 17.69 15.51 -16.93
N GLU A 18 17.03 16.67 -16.87
CA GLU A 18 17.34 17.73 -15.91
C GLU A 18 16.10 18.17 -15.15
N THR A 19 15.58 17.30 -14.30
CA THR A 19 14.71 17.73 -13.20
C THR A 19 15.63 18.23 -12.09
N LYS A 20 15.75 19.56 -11.95
CA LYS A 20 16.47 20.19 -10.83
C LYS A 20 15.87 19.70 -9.51
N VAL A 21 16.67 19.03 -8.68
CA VAL A 21 16.27 18.41 -7.41
C VAL A 21 15.45 19.35 -6.52
N ARG A 22 15.69 20.66 -6.63
CA ARG A 22 15.00 21.70 -5.86
C ARG A 22 13.53 21.88 -6.22
N ASP A 23 13.14 21.64 -7.47
CA ASP A 23 11.73 21.76 -7.92
C ASP A 23 10.94 20.47 -7.64
N ILE A 24 11.64 19.33 -7.61
CA ILE A 24 11.09 18.01 -7.25
C ILE A 24 10.72 17.93 -5.76
N ALA A 25 11.46 18.64 -4.91
CA ALA A 25 11.19 18.70 -3.47
C ALA A 25 9.90 19.46 -3.12
N LEU A 26 9.40 20.32 -4.02
CA LEU A 26 8.23 21.17 -3.80
C LEU A 26 6.99 20.68 -4.56
N ASP A 27 7.14 19.96 -5.67
CA ASP A 27 6.00 19.45 -6.45
C ASP A 27 6.22 17.99 -6.92
N THR A 28 5.46 17.06 -6.31
CA THR A 28 5.46 15.64 -6.67
C THR A 28 4.88 15.37 -8.07
N LYS A 29 4.16 16.32 -8.69
CA LYS A 29 3.66 16.17 -10.08
C LYS A 29 4.75 16.31 -11.14
N ALA A 30 5.92 16.89 -10.84
CA ALA A 30 7.00 17.07 -11.80
C ALA A 30 7.85 15.80 -12.04
N TRP A 31 7.62 14.72 -11.29
CA TRP A 31 8.38 13.48 -11.46
C TRP A 31 8.11 12.80 -12.82
N PRO A 32 9.13 12.20 -13.45
CA PRO A 32 8.96 11.32 -14.61
C PRO A 32 7.97 10.18 -14.28
N ASP A 33 7.16 9.78 -15.25
CA ASP A 33 6.08 8.78 -15.04
C ASP A 33 6.59 7.45 -14.45
N LYS A 34 7.82 7.05 -14.80
CA LYS A 34 8.48 5.88 -14.20
C LYS A 34 8.66 5.99 -12.69
N VAL A 35 8.99 7.19 -12.20
CA VAL A 35 9.21 7.41 -10.76
C VAL A 35 7.88 7.54 -10.01
N LYS A 36 6.87 8.15 -10.63
CA LYS A 36 5.50 8.15 -10.08
C LYS A 36 4.94 6.74 -9.95
N ALA A 37 5.11 5.91 -10.98
CA ALA A 37 4.67 4.53 -10.95
C ALA A 37 5.39 3.71 -9.87
N LEU A 38 6.67 3.99 -9.63
CA LEU A 38 7.45 3.39 -8.56
C LEU A 38 6.94 3.82 -7.17
N GLY A 39 6.70 5.13 -6.97
CA GLY A 39 6.13 5.68 -5.74
C GLY A 39 4.77 5.07 -5.40
N ASN A 40 3.83 5.07 -6.35
CA ASN A 40 2.53 4.43 -6.17
C ASN A 40 2.63 2.93 -5.83
N ASN A 41 3.63 2.22 -6.36
CA ASN A 41 3.85 0.81 -6.04
C ASN A 41 4.41 0.62 -4.63
N PHE A 42 5.25 1.54 -4.17
CA PHE A 42 5.75 1.55 -2.81
C PHE A 42 4.63 1.84 -1.81
N ASP A 43 3.86 2.91 -2.02
CA ASP A 43 2.76 3.30 -1.13
C ASP A 43 1.74 2.15 -0.97
N ASN A 44 1.30 1.57 -2.09
CA ASN A 44 0.37 0.44 -2.07
C ASN A 44 0.94 -0.79 -1.33
N GLN A 45 2.26 -1.01 -1.33
CA GLN A 45 2.86 -2.12 -0.58
C GLN A 45 2.84 -1.91 0.94
N PHE A 46 2.85 -0.66 1.40
CA PHE A 46 2.89 -0.25 2.81
C PHE A 46 1.52 -0.02 3.45
N ASP A 47 0.45 0.17 2.68
CA ASP A 47 -0.90 0.35 3.25
C ASP A 47 -1.36 -0.87 4.07
N VAL A 48 -1.21 -2.07 3.51
CA VAL A 48 -1.72 -3.31 4.13
C VAL A 48 -0.92 -3.73 5.38
N PRO A 49 0.44 -3.74 5.41
CA PRO A 49 1.20 -4.01 6.62
C PRO A 49 0.92 -3.00 7.72
N MET A 50 0.78 -1.72 7.36
CA MET A 50 0.56 -0.67 8.36
C MET A 50 -0.78 -0.86 9.08
N LEU A 51 -1.83 -1.25 8.35
CA LEU A 51 -3.12 -1.65 8.94
C LEU A 51 -3.01 -2.88 9.84
N TRP A 52 -2.20 -3.87 9.47
CA TRP A 52 -1.95 -5.05 10.31
C TRP A 52 -1.22 -4.69 11.61
N TYR A 53 -0.15 -3.88 11.53
CA TYR A 53 0.58 -3.40 12.70
C TYR A 53 -0.33 -2.59 13.64
N ALA A 54 -1.17 -1.71 13.10
CA ALA A 54 -2.14 -0.96 13.88
C ALA A 54 -3.14 -1.88 14.60
N ALA A 55 -3.69 -2.87 13.90
CA ALA A 55 -4.60 -3.85 14.51
C ALA A 55 -3.93 -4.66 15.62
N CYS A 56 -2.69 -5.12 15.42
CA CYS A 56 -1.90 -5.80 16.46
C CYS A 56 -1.69 -4.92 17.70
N ALA A 57 -1.32 -3.65 17.50
CA ALA A 57 -1.11 -2.71 18.59
C ALA A 57 -2.40 -2.48 19.40
N LEU A 58 -3.53 -2.33 18.71
CA LEU A 58 -4.84 -2.17 19.37
C LEU A 58 -5.28 -3.43 20.13
N LEU A 59 -5.08 -4.62 19.57
CA LEU A 59 -5.38 -5.90 20.23
C LEU A 59 -4.59 -6.06 21.53
N VAL A 60 -3.31 -5.69 21.52
CA VAL A 60 -2.47 -5.73 22.73
C VAL A 60 -2.89 -4.66 23.72
N ALA A 61 -3.13 -3.43 23.27
CA ALA A 61 -3.51 -2.30 24.13
C ALA A 61 -4.87 -2.51 24.83
N THR A 62 -5.80 -3.20 24.17
CA THR A 62 -7.14 -3.52 24.72
C THR A 62 -7.16 -4.82 25.53
N GLY A 63 -6.06 -5.58 25.56
CA GLY A 63 -6.02 -6.90 26.20
C GLY A 63 -6.86 -7.97 25.48
N LEU A 64 -7.27 -7.73 24.23
CA LEU A 64 -8.11 -8.62 23.42
C LEU A 64 -7.28 -9.57 22.53
N ALA A 65 -5.99 -9.72 22.82
CA ALA A 65 -5.11 -10.63 22.11
C ALA A 65 -5.46 -12.09 22.47
N ASP A 66 -6.17 -12.76 21.56
CA ASP A 66 -6.57 -14.15 21.70
C ASP A 66 -5.90 -15.07 20.66
N TRP A 67 -6.03 -16.39 20.84
CA TRP A 67 -5.41 -17.39 19.95
C TRP A 67 -5.83 -17.25 18.48
N VAL A 68 -7.05 -16.78 18.19
CA VAL A 68 -7.53 -16.53 16.82
C VAL A 68 -6.80 -15.33 16.23
N SER A 69 -6.62 -14.26 17.00
CA SER A 69 -5.85 -13.08 16.59
C SER A 69 -4.38 -13.42 16.28
N VAL A 70 -3.79 -14.33 17.04
CA VAL A 70 -2.43 -14.85 16.79
C VAL A 70 -2.40 -15.71 15.52
N ALA A 71 -3.37 -16.60 15.32
CA ALA A 71 -3.45 -17.43 14.13
C ALA A 71 -3.63 -16.60 12.84
N LEU A 72 -4.50 -15.58 12.86
CA LEU A 72 -4.68 -14.63 11.77
C LEU A 72 -3.40 -13.83 11.48
N SER A 73 -2.67 -13.45 12.53
CA SER A 73 -1.40 -12.75 12.40
C SER A 73 -0.34 -13.61 11.69
N TRP A 74 -0.22 -14.89 12.06
CA TRP A 74 0.68 -15.81 11.36
C TRP A 74 0.24 -16.08 9.92
N ALA A 75 -1.08 -16.16 9.66
CA ALA A 75 -1.61 -16.30 8.31
C ALA A 75 -1.23 -15.09 7.42
N PHE A 76 -1.25 -13.87 7.98
CA PHE A 76 -0.81 -12.67 7.27
C PHE A 76 0.68 -12.73 6.90
N VAL A 77 1.54 -13.15 7.83
CA VAL A 77 2.99 -13.33 7.57
C VAL A 77 3.22 -14.37 6.48
N ALA A 78 2.54 -15.52 6.54
CA ALA A 78 2.64 -16.56 5.52
C ALA A 78 2.18 -16.05 4.14
N ALA A 79 1.07 -15.32 4.09
CA ALA A 79 0.58 -14.70 2.86
C ALA A 79 1.59 -13.69 2.27
N ARG A 80 2.31 -12.94 3.13
CA ARG A 80 3.37 -12.03 2.71
C ARG A 80 4.58 -12.76 2.13
N ILE A 81 4.99 -13.87 2.73
CA ILE A 81 6.07 -14.70 2.19
C ILE A 81 5.67 -15.27 0.83
N ALA A 82 4.46 -15.84 0.73
CA ALA A 82 3.93 -16.36 -0.53
C ALA A 82 3.86 -15.27 -1.62
N HIS A 83 3.41 -14.05 -1.25
CA HIS A 83 3.40 -12.90 -2.15
C HIS A 83 4.80 -12.57 -2.68
N SER A 84 5.80 -12.50 -1.80
CA SER A 84 7.19 -12.23 -2.20
C SER A 84 7.74 -13.29 -3.14
N VAL A 85 7.45 -14.58 -2.88
CA VAL A 85 7.88 -15.70 -3.75
C VAL A 85 7.22 -15.66 -5.13
N VAL A 86 5.92 -15.40 -5.19
CA VAL A 86 5.19 -15.28 -6.46
C VAL A 86 5.68 -14.08 -7.27
N HIS A 87 6.00 -12.98 -6.59
CA HIS A 87 6.46 -11.75 -7.22
C HIS A 87 7.89 -11.85 -7.79
N THR A 88 8.78 -12.59 -7.12
CA THR A 88 10.15 -12.81 -7.62
C THR A 88 10.21 -13.87 -8.72
N GLY A 89 9.25 -14.78 -8.79
CA GLY A 89 9.25 -15.90 -9.75
C GLY A 89 8.44 -15.71 -11.03
N SER A 90 7.40 -14.86 -11.07
CA SER A 90 6.42 -14.85 -12.18
C SER A 90 6.25 -13.48 -12.85
N ASN A 91 6.45 -13.44 -14.18
CA ASN A 91 6.17 -12.26 -15.03
C ASN A 91 4.68 -12.18 -15.45
N TYR A 92 3.75 -12.50 -14.55
CA TYR A 92 2.31 -12.40 -14.78
C TYR A 92 1.69 -11.29 -13.92
N VAL A 93 1.37 -10.17 -14.58
CA VAL A 93 0.78 -8.96 -13.98
C VAL A 93 -0.54 -9.22 -13.21
N PRO A 94 -1.52 -10.02 -13.69
CA PRO A 94 -2.79 -10.20 -12.96
C PRO A 94 -2.65 -11.02 -11.67
N LEU A 95 -1.60 -11.84 -11.56
CA LEU A 95 -1.32 -12.63 -10.36
C LEU A 95 -0.91 -11.72 -9.19
N ARG A 96 -0.17 -10.64 -9.48
CA ARG A 96 0.27 -9.63 -8.50
C ARG A 96 -0.90 -8.98 -7.76
N MET A 97 -1.96 -8.63 -8.50
CA MET A 97 -3.18 -8.03 -7.95
C MET A 97 -3.94 -8.99 -7.02
N ARG A 98 -4.03 -10.28 -7.40
CA ARG A 98 -4.72 -11.31 -6.61
C ARG A 98 -4.03 -11.57 -5.27
N VAL A 99 -2.70 -11.63 -5.25
CA VAL A 99 -1.99 -11.87 -4.00
C VAL A 99 -2.01 -10.64 -3.09
N PHE A 100 -2.04 -9.42 -3.65
CA PHE A 100 -2.31 -8.20 -2.88
C PHE A 100 -3.69 -8.24 -2.20
N LEU A 101 -4.72 -8.64 -2.96
CA LEU A 101 -6.08 -8.81 -2.42
C LEU A 101 -6.15 -9.87 -1.31
N ALA A 102 -5.38 -10.96 -1.43
CA ALA A 102 -5.34 -11.99 -0.39
C ALA A 102 -4.79 -11.46 0.93
N GLY A 103 -3.72 -10.64 0.90
CA GLY A 103 -3.20 -9.96 2.09
C GLY A 103 -4.21 -8.98 2.69
N PHE A 104 -4.89 -8.22 1.84
CA PHE A 104 -5.94 -7.29 2.27
C PHE A 104 -7.12 -8.02 2.94
N ALA A 105 -7.56 -9.15 2.39
CA ALA A 105 -8.65 -9.94 2.95
C ALA A 105 -8.33 -10.46 4.36
N ILE A 106 -7.10 -10.91 4.62
CA ILE A 106 -6.68 -11.35 5.96
C ILE A 106 -6.72 -10.19 6.96
N VAL A 107 -6.20 -9.03 6.59
CA VAL A 107 -6.23 -7.84 7.44
C VAL A 107 -7.67 -7.40 7.69
N PHE A 108 -8.52 -7.40 6.67
CA PHE A 108 -9.95 -7.08 6.82
C PHE A 108 -10.66 -8.04 7.79
N LEU A 109 -10.41 -9.35 7.69
CA LEU A 109 -10.94 -10.34 8.62
C LEU A 109 -10.47 -10.09 10.06
N MET A 110 -9.21 -9.71 10.24
CA MET A 110 -8.64 -9.38 11.55
C MET A 110 -9.29 -8.13 12.16
N TRP A 111 -9.58 -7.10 11.36
CA TRP A 111 -10.33 -5.93 11.81
C TRP A 111 -11.79 -6.24 12.15
N LEU A 112 -12.46 -7.08 11.36
CA LEU A 112 -13.80 -7.56 11.67
C LEU A 112 -13.83 -8.34 12.99
N TRP A 113 -12.87 -9.26 13.19
CA TRP A 113 -12.74 -10.01 14.43
C TRP A 113 -12.51 -9.10 15.63
N PHE A 114 -11.59 -8.14 15.51
CA PHE A 114 -11.33 -7.16 16.56
C PHE A 114 -12.57 -6.32 16.87
N GLY A 115 -13.28 -5.81 15.86
CA GLY A 115 -14.50 -5.02 16.04
C GLY A 115 -15.62 -5.82 16.72
N LEU A 116 -15.80 -7.09 16.34
CA LEU A 116 -16.75 -7.99 17.00
C LEU A 116 -16.37 -8.24 18.47
N ARG A 117 -15.09 -8.52 18.74
CA ARG A 117 -14.58 -8.71 20.12
C ARG A 117 -14.81 -7.47 20.98
N LEU A 118 -14.55 -6.29 20.43
CA LEU A 118 -14.75 -5.03 21.11
C LEU A 118 -16.23 -4.76 21.41
N PHE A 119 -17.13 -5.10 20.48
CA PHE A 119 -18.58 -4.97 20.70
C PHE A 119 -19.14 -5.98 21.72
N VAL A 120 -18.57 -7.18 21.80
CA VAL A 120 -19.03 -8.22 22.73
C VAL A 120 -18.49 -8.03 24.15
N LEU A 121 -17.27 -7.50 24.29
CA LEU A 121 -16.59 -7.32 25.58
C LEU A 121 -16.64 -5.89 26.12
N GLY A 122 -17.07 -4.93 25.30
CA GLY A 122 -17.42 -3.57 25.70
C GLY A 122 -18.87 -3.48 26.15
#